data_AF-C0QMA6-F1
#
_entry.id   AF-C0QMA6-F1
#
_cell.length_a   1.000
_cell.length_b   1.000
_cell.length_c   1.000
_cell.angle_alpha   90.00
_cell.angle_beta   90.00
_cell.angle_gamma   90.00
#
_symmetry.space_group_name_H-M   'P 1'
#
loop_
_entity.id
_entity.type
_entity.pdbx_description
1 polymer ?
#
loop_
_entity_poly.entity_id
_entity_poly.type
_entity_poly.pdbx_seq_one_letter_code
_entity_poly.pdbx_strand_id
1 'polypeptide(L)'
;MAAPCFSESVCSHVDLDWISSHISLPNDARILQMTERGELCEVVLAINGGLAPIYAGKDFILAGRLFKNGISLTRETLNAMSDVAEKEREKLAVKKALEKENRATFFKKNIKALDELVALSYNPGQARDFFYVVTDPNCSHCKDLLPKLELAAQESGMGIKVIIYPLLGDSSLDLAVQAICNNYSYEAYLNIKRVEPIPSCERAENLVMKTMDFFRSANLFFVPLVVAGDGSWVAESSHNTVVRAFLGLEPLGEETGPHATCNPDLE
;
A
#
# COMPACT_ATOMS: atom_id res chain seq x y z
N MET A 1 49.41 40.71 -2.69
CA MET A 1 48.53 40.10 -1.67
C MET A 1 47.68 39.07 -2.38
N ALA A 2 47.93 37.77 -2.15
CA ALA A 2 47.13 36.71 -2.73
C ALA A 2 45.79 36.65 -1.98
N ALA A 3 44.68 36.66 -2.72
CA ALA A 3 43.35 36.42 -2.16
C ALA A 3 43.29 34.97 -1.63
N PRO A 4 42.62 34.72 -0.49
CA PRO A 4 42.41 33.37 -0.01
C PRO A 4 41.48 32.63 -0.99
N CYS A 5 41.99 31.56 -1.62
CA CYS A 5 41.14 30.59 -2.32
C CYS A 5 40.24 29.92 -1.29
N PHE A 6 38.95 30.26 -1.29
CA PHE A 6 37.95 29.43 -0.64
C PHE A 6 37.82 28.16 -1.46
N SER A 7 38.27 27.04 -0.89
CA SER A 7 37.93 25.71 -1.39
C SER A 7 36.42 25.57 -1.29
N GLU A 8 35.75 25.48 -2.42
CA GLU A 8 34.30 25.23 -2.49
C GLU A 8 34.02 23.88 -1.81
N SER A 9 33.02 23.83 -0.93
CA SER A 9 32.67 22.62 -0.19
C SER A 9 32.24 21.52 -1.16
N VAL A 10 32.68 20.28 -0.92
CA VAL A 10 32.31 19.11 -1.73
C VAL A 10 30.81 18.81 -1.66
N CYS A 11 30.14 19.31 -0.62
CA CYS A 11 28.70 19.19 -0.44
C CYS A 11 27.89 20.37 -1.01
N SER A 12 28.53 21.41 -1.53
CA SER A 12 27.87 22.68 -1.87
C SER A 12 26.78 22.57 -2.94
N HIS A 13 26.90 21.64 -3.88
CA HIS A 13 25.93 21.39 -4.94
C HIS A 13 24.81 20.43 -4.54
N VAL A 14 24.85 19.89 -3.33
CA VAL A 14 23.97 18.78 -2.92
C VAL A 14 22.75 19.31 -2.16
N ASP A 15 21.60 19.22 -2.81
CA ASP A 15 20.28 19.45 -2.21
C ASP A 15 19.28 18.35 -2.65
N LEU A 16 18.04 18.44 -2.19
CA LEU A 16 17.01 17.43 -2.54
C LEU A 16 16.69 17.44 -4.04
N ASP A 17 16.76 18.58 -4.72
CA ASP A 17 16.45 18.69 -6.14
C ASP A 17 17.54 18.00 -6.97
N TRP A 18 18.81 18.23 -6.65
CA TRP A 18 19.94 17.54 -7.24
C TRP A 18 19.89 16.03 -6.96
N ILE A 19 19.54 15.60 -5.75
CA ILE A 19 19.38 14.17 -5.45
C ILE A 19 18.23 13.59 -6.29
N SER A 20 17.11 14.31 -6.40
CA SER A 20 15.92 13.88 -7.15
C SER A 20 16.15 13.77 -8.65
N SER A 21 17.12 14.51 -9.20
CA SER A 21 17.49 14.39 -10.62
C SER A 21 18.24 13.10 -10.94
N HIS A 22 18.76 12.40 -9.92
CA HIS A 22 19.49 11.13 -10.07
C HIS A 22 18.69 9.92 -9.58
N ILE A 23 17.88 10.07 -8.53
CA ILE A 23 17.07 8.99 -7.94
C ILE A 23 15.67 9.48 -7.56
N SER A 24 14.66 8.62 -7.71
CA SER A 24 13.31 8.92 -7.23
C SER A 24 13.28 8.94 -5.69
N LEU A 25 12.89 10.08 -5.11
CA LEU A 25 12.71 10.24 -3.68
C LEU A 25 11.22 10.23 -3.29
N PRO A 26 10.85 9.65 -2.14
CA PRO A 26 9.51 9.82 -1.61
C PRO A 26 9.29 11.27 -1.14
N ASN A 27 8.02 11.72 -1.12
CA ASN A 27 7.67 13.10 -0.77
C ASN A 27 8.04 13.51 0.66
N ASP A 28 8.33 12.55 1.55
CA ASP A 28 8.75 12.80 2.92
C ASP A 28 10.28 12.78 3.11
N ALA A 29 11.04 12.65 2.02
CA ALA A 29 12.50 12.65 2.06
C ALA A 29 13.06 13.98 2.56
N ARG A 30 14.02 13.91 3.48
CA ARG A 30 14.69 15.09 4.03
C ARG A 30 16.16 14.81 4.34
N ILE A 31 17.02 15.78 4.04
CA ILE A 31 18.44 15.71 4.41
C ILE A 31 18.56 15.98 5.90
N LEU A 32 19.22 15.07 6.63
CA LEU A 32 19.49 15.21 8.06
C LEU A 32 20.90 15.71 8.34
N GLN A 33 21.85 15.25 7.53
CA GLN A 33 23.25 15.51 7.72
C GLN A 33 23.98 15.41 6.38
N MET A 34 24.95 16.31 6.18
CA MET A 34 25.93 16.23 5.12
C MET A 34 27.33 16.23 5.74
N THR A 35 28.21 15.35 5.28
CA THR A 35 29.58 15.21 5.80
C THR A 35 30.55 15.02 4.63
N GLU A 36 31.59 15.83 4.55
CA GLU A 36 32.62 15.67 3.52
C GLU A 36 33.49 14.43 3.79
N ARG A 37 33.66 13.59 2.76
CA ARG A 37 34.43 12.34 2.80
C ARG A 37 35.38 12.29 1.59
N GLY A 38 36.40 13.15 1.60
CA GLY A 38 37.30 13.30 0.46
C GLY A 38 36.58 13.99 -0.68
N GLU A 39 36.54 13.37 -1.87
CA GLU A 39 35.85 13.91 -3.05
C GLU A 39 34.34 13.62 -3.09
N LEU A 40 33.81 13.01 -2.03
CA LEU A 40 32.39 12.68 -1.91
C LEU A 40 31.75 13.44 -0.75
N CYS A 41 30.48 13.80 -0.92
CA CYS A 41 29.63 14.26 0.17
C CYS A 41 28.76 13.09 0.67
N GLU A 42 28.98 12.63 1.91
CA GLU A 42 28.06 11.70 2.58
C GLU A 42 26.81 12.47 2.98
N VAL A 43 25.65 12.05 2.49
CA VAL A 43 24.34 12.62 2.82
C VAL A 43 23.52 11.56 3.54
N VAL A 44 23.02 11.87 4.72
CA VAL A 44 22.07 11.01 5.43
C VAL A 44 20.66 11.55 5.22
N LEU A 45 19.84 10.78 4.54
CA LEU A 45 18.43 11.08 4.30
C LEU A 45 17.56 10.40 5.36
N ALA A 46 16.55 11.09 5.89
CA ALA A 46 15.39 10.43 6.49
C ALA A 46 14.40 10.12 5.38
N ILE A 47 14.08 8.83 5.22
CA ILE A 47 13.09 8.33 4.26
C ILE A 47 12.31 7.18 4.89
N ASN A 48 10.98 7.18 4.77
CA ASN A 48 10.13 6.09 5.27
C ASN A 48 10.41 5.70 6.73
N GLY A 49 10.70 6.70 7.59
CA GLY A 49 11.02 6.49 9.00
C GLY A 49 12.38 5.86 9.29
N GLY A 50 13.23 5.66 8.27
CA GLY A 50 14.59 5.16 8.41
C GLY A 50 15.65 6.17 7.97
N LEU A 51 16.91 5.83 8.20
CA LEU A 51 18.06 6.59 7.74
C LEU A 51 18.71 5.90 6.53
N ALA A 52 18.91 6.65 5.45
CA ALA A 52 19.56 6.16 4.23
C ALA A 52 20.79 7.03 3.92
N PRO A 53 22.01 6.50 4.12
CA PRO A 53 23.22 7.19 3.71
C PRO A 53 23.44 6.99 2.20
N ILE A 54 23.73 8.08 1.51
CA ILE A 54 24.20 8.10 0.12
C ILE A 54 25.49 8.91 0.03
N TYR A 55 26.25 8.73 -1.04
CA TYR A 55 27.45 9.52 -1.32
C TYR A 55 27.29 10.24 -2.64
N ALA A 56 27.23 11.57 -2.59
CA ALA A 56 27.16 12.42 -3.76
C ALA A 56 28.58 12.71 -4.26
N GLY A 57 28.85 12.30 -5.50
CA GLY A 57 29.94 12.84 -6.31
C GLY A 57 29.50 14.12 -7.03
N LYS A 58 30.24 14.52 -8.06
CA LYS A 58 29.94 15.73 -8.83
C LYS A 58 28.65 15.61 -9.67
N ASP A 59 28.43 14.43 -10.26
CA ASP A 59 27.36 14.14 -11.23
C ASP A 59 26.80 12.71 -11.08
N PHE A 60 27.04 12.08 -9.92
CA PHE A 60 26.54 10.74 -9.62
C PHE A 60 26.28 10.54 -8.12
N ILE A 61 25.46 9.53 -7.80
CA ILE A 61 25.19 9.08 -6.43
C ILE A 61 25.66 7.64 -6.28
N LEU A 62 26.36 7.34 -5.17
CA LEU A 62 26.67 5.97 -4.74
C LEU A 62 25.80 5.61 -3.55
N ALA A 63 25.08 4.50 -3.66
CA ALA A 63 24.36 3.88 -2.55
C ALA A 63 25.17 2.68 -2.04
N GLY A 64 25.56 2.71 -0.76
CA GLY A 64 26.36 1.64 -0.18
C GLY A 64 27.02 2.01 1.14
N ARG A 65 28.09 1.29 1.48
CA ARG A 65 28.88 1.52 2.69
C ARG A 65 30.29 1.96 2.31
N LEU A 66 30.70 3.11 2.82
CA LEU A 66 32.06 3.61 2.72
C LEU A 66 32.93 2.99 3.81
N PHE A 67 34.06 2.42 3.39
CA PHE A 67 35.09 1.91 4.27
C PHE A 67 36.40 2.66 4.07
N LYS A 68 37.11 2.95 5.16
CA LYS A 68 38.47 3.50 5.14
C LYS A 68 39.33 2.68 6.09
N ASN A 69 40.41 2.09 5.57
CA ASN A 69 41.33 1.24 6.36
C ASN A 69 40.61 0.10 7.10
N GLY A 70 39.62 -0.54 6.46
CA GLY A 70 38.82 -1.62 7.05
C GLY A 70 37.70 -1.16 7.99
N ILE A 71 37.59 0.15 8.29
CA ILE A 71 36.56 0.71 9.18
C ILE A 71 35.39 1.24 8.37
N SER A 72 34.15 0.89 8.76
CA SER A 72 32.94 1.36 8.10
C SER A 72 32.53 2.74 8.63
N LEU A 73 32.92 3.79 7.92
CA LEU A 73 32.57 5.18 8.26
C LEU A 73 31.06 5.39 8.26
N THR A 74 30.35 4.75 7.32
CA THR A 74 28.88 4.77 7.26
C THR A 74 28.24 4.26 8.56
N ARG A 75 28.80 3.19 9.13
CA ARG A 75 28.27 2.61 10.37
C ARG A 75 28.53 3.53 11.55
N GLU A 76 29.68 4.20 11.59
CA GLU A 76 29.96 5.22 12.61
C GLU A 76 28.96 6.37 12.52
N THR A 77 28.71 6.90 11.32
CA THR A 77 27.69 7.93 11.07
C THR A 77 26.31 7.48 11.56
N LEU A 78 25.84 6.30 11.11
CA LEU A 78 24.52 5.79 11.49
C LEU A 78 24.39 5.50 13.00
N ASN A 79 25.46 5.01 13.63
CA ASN A 79 25.48 4.78 15.08
C ASN A 79 25.38 6.11 15.85
N ALA A 80 26.11 7.13 15.41
CA ALA A 80 26.04 8.47 15.99
C ALA A 80 24.65 9.12 15.83
N MET A 81 23.87 8.65 14.85
CA MET A 81 22.51 9.11 14.58
C MET A 81 21.43 8.13 15.07
N SER A 82 21.76 7.18 15.94
CA SER A 82 20.81 6.16 16.43
C SER A 82 19.56 6.77 17.07
N ASP A 83 19.72 7.80 17.92
CA ASP A 83 18.60 8.54 18.52
C ASP A 83 17.72 9.22 17.47
N VAL A 84 18.31 9.69 16.37
CA VAL A 84 17.57 10.30 15.26
C VAL A 84 16.79 9.22 14.52
N ALA A 85 17.41 8.07 14.24
CA ALA A 85 16.75 6.94 13.61
C ALA A 85 15.57 6.41 14.44
N GLU A 86 15.71 6.36 15.77
CA GLU A 86 14.61 5.98 16.66
C GLU A 86 13.45 6.96 16.59
N LYS A 87 13.72 8.27 16.72
CA LYS A 87 12.69 9.32 16.61
C LYS A 87 11.96 9.29 15.27
N GLU A 88 12.64 9.02 14.16
CA GLU A 88 11.99 8.93 12.85
C GLU A 88 11.08 7.71 12.74
N ARG A 89 11.50 6.57 13.29
CA ARG A 89 10.66 5.36 13.36
C ARG A 89 9.43 5.59 14.23
N GLU A 90 9.60 6.21 15.39
CA GLU A 90 8.50 6.55 16.29
C GLU A 90 7.49 7.50 15.64
N LYS A 91 7.97 8.59 15.00
CA LYS A 91 7.09 9.51 14.27
C LYS A 91 6.29 8.80 13.18
N LEU A 92 6.93 7.90 12.42
CA LEU A 92 6.24 7.14 11.40
C LEU A 92 5.20 6.18 12.02
N ALA A 93 5.54 5.51 13.12
CA ALA A 93 4.63 4.62 13.82
C ALA A 93 3.40 5.37 14.35
N VAL A 94 3.60 6.53 14.99
CA VAL A 94 2.52 7.40 15.47
C VAL A 94 1.66 7.89 14.32
N LYS A 95 2.27 8.35 13.21
CA LYS A 95 1.54 8.78 12.01
C LYS A 95 0.68 7.64 11.45
N LYS A 96 1.24 6.44 11.29
CA LYS A 96 0.51 5.26 10.80
C LYS A 96 -0.63 4.85 11.73
N ALA A 97 -0.42 4.91 13.05
CA ALA A 97 -1.45 4.61 14.04
C ALA A 97 -2.60 5.63 13.98
N LEU A 98 -2.28 6.92 13.90
CA LEU A 98 -3.25 8.00 13.75
C LEU A 98 -4.05 7.89 12.45
N GLU A 99 -3.38 7.60 11.32
CA GLU A 99 -4.05 7.33 10.05
C GLU A 99 -5.00 6.13 10.12
N LYS A 100 -4.58 5.05 10.81
CA LYS A 100 -5.42 3.87 11.03
C LYS A 100 -6.67 4.21 11.86
N GLU A 101 -6.50 4.95 12.94
CA GLU A 101 -7.60 5.38 13.82
C GLU A 101 -8.56 6.35 13.11
N ASN A 102 -8.03 7.32 12.36
CA ASN A 102 -8.83 8.25 11.57
C ASN A 102 -9.70 7.52 10.54
N ARG A 103 -9.15 6.50 9.87
CA ARG A 103 -9.90 5.67 8.92
C ARG A 103 -10.96 4.81 9.60
N ALA A 104 -10.65 4.20 10.75
CA ALA A 104 -11.65 3.44 11.52
C ALA A 104 -12.81 4.36 11.96
N THR A 105 -12.49 5.58 12.41
CA THR A 105 -13.50 6.59 12.75
C THR A 105 -14.32 7.02 11.54
N PHE A 106 -13.67 7.19 10.38
CA PHE A 106 -14.33 7.54 9.13
C PHE A 106 -15.36 6.47 8.73
N PHE A 107 -14.98 5.19 8.69
CA PHE A 107 -15.91 4.12 8.33
C PHE A 107 -17.03 3.94 9.34
N LYS A 108 -16.72 4.00 10.64
CA LYS A 108 -17.75 3.91 11.69
C LYS A 108 -18.80 5.01 11.57
N LYS A 109 -18.40 6.25 11.24
CA LYS A 109 -19.33 7.37 11.02
C LYS A 109 -20.11 7.25 9.72
N ASN A 110 -19.52 6.64 8.70
CA ASN A 110 -20.04 6.63 7.34
C ASN A 110 -20.51 5.24 6.86
N ILE A 111 -20.77 4.30 7.78
CA ILE A 111 -21.18 2.93 7.43
C ILE A 111 -22.44 2.90 6.55
N LYS A 112 -23.40 3.79 6.83
CA LYS A 112 -24.62 3.93 6.00
C LYS A 112 -24.32 4.44 4.59
N ALA A 113 -23.31 5.29 4.44
CA ALA A 113 -22.89 5.75 3.12
C ALA A 113 -22.27 4.59 2.33
N LEU A 114 -21.56 3.66 2.98
CA LEU A 114 -21.05 2.46 2.30
C LEU A 114 -22.17 1.61 1.69
N ASP A 115 -23.34 1.52 2.33
CA ASP A 115 -24.51 0.82 1.77
C ASP A 115 -24.99 1.43 0.45
N GLU A 116 -24.90 2.75 0.30
CA GLU A 116 -25.28 3.46 -0.92
C GLU A 116 -24.28 3.24 -2.07
N LEU A 117 -23.07 2.76 -1.76
CA LEU A 117 -21.99 2.50 -2.73
C LEU A 117 -21.96 1.04 -3.23
N VAL A 118 -22.84 0.18 -2.71
CA VAL A 118 -22.85 -1.24 -3.06
C VAL A 118 -23.28 -1.44 -4.50
N ALA A 119 -22.39 -2.01 -5.31
CA ALA A 119 -22.67 -2.35 -6.70
C ALA A 119 -23.37 -3.70 -6.82
N LEU A 120 -22.91 -4.69 -6.05
CA LEU A 120 -23.44 -6.05 -6.04
C LEU A 120 -23.22 -6.71 -4.67
N SER A 121 -23.89 -7.83 -4.42
CA SER A 121 -23.77 -8.54 -3.15
C SER A 121 -23.73 -10.05 -3.36
N TYR A 122 -23.08 -10.73 -2.43
CA TYR A 122 -23.10 -12.17 -2.27
C TYR A 122 -23.77 -12.52 -0.95
N ASN A 123 -24.64 -13.52 -0.95
CA ASN A 123 -25.29 -13.99 0.27
C ASN A 123 -25.37 -15.53 0.24
N PRO A 124 -24.69 -16.25 1.14
CA PRO A 124 -24.73 -17.71 1.18
C PRO A 124 -26.08 -18.25 1.73
N GLY A 125 -27.07 -17.39 2.01
CA GLY A 125 -28.41 -17.80 2.45
C GLY A 125 -29.24 -16.64 3.01
N GLN A 126 -29.74 -16.78 4.24
CA GLN A 126 -30.34 -15.68 5.00
C GLN A 126 -29.31 -15.03 5.94
N ALA A 127 -28.19 -14.55 5.40
CA ALA A 127 -27.20 -13.83 6.20
C ALA A 127 -27.84 -12.61 6.88
N ARG A 128 -27.61 -12.46 8.19
CA ARG A 128 -28.04 -11.30 8.98
C ARG A 128 -26.96 -10.23 9.06
N ASP A 129 -25.71 -10.65 8.99
CA ASP A 129 -24.53 -9.80 9.07
C ASP A 129 -23.79 -9.78 7.73
N PHE A 130 -23.03 -8.71 7.49
CA PHE A 130 -22.28 -8.52 6.26
C PHE A 130 -20.96 -7.79 6.53
N PHE A 131 -20.04 -7.94 5.59
CA PHE A 131 -18.88 -7.08 5.46
C PHE A 131 -18.82 -6.49 4.04
N TYR A 132 -18.15 -5.35 3.90
CA TYR A 132 -17.91 -4.71 2.63
C TYR A 132 -16.54 -5.12 2.09
N VAL A 133 -16.46 -5.31 0.78
CA VAL A 133 -15.19 -5.40 0.07
C VAL A 133 -15.13 -4.32 -0.99
N VAL A 134 -14.09 -3.51 -0.94
CA VAL A 134 -13.77 -2.48 -1.93
C VAL A 134 -12.74 -3.05 -2.88
N THR A 135 -13.05 -3.05 -4.17
CA THR A 135 -12.31 -3.80 -5.19
C THR A 135 -12.23 -3.05 -6.51
N ASP A 136 -11.19 -3.32 -7.28
CA ASP A 136 -11.04 -2.87 -8.68
C ASP A 136 -11.08 -4.10 -9.62
N PRO A 137 -11.84 -4.08 -10.73
CA PRO A 137 -11.98 -5.22 -11.62
C PRO A 137 -10.70 -5.63 -12.38
N ASN A 138 -9.66 -4.80 -12.43
CA ASN A 138 -8.34 -5.16 -12.98
C ASN A 138 -7.27 -5.41 -11.93
N CYS A 139 -7.59 -5.30 -10.63
CA CYS A 139 -6.64 -5.54 -9.55
C CYS A 139 -6.43 -7.05 -9.33
N SER A 140 -5.21 -7.54 -9.57
CA SER A 140 -4.84 -8.96 -9.38
C SER A 140 -5.08 -9.44 -7.94
N HIS A 141 -4.59 -8.69 -6.95
CA HIS A 141 -4.81 -9.03 -5.53
C HIS A 141 -6.29 -9.08 -5.15
N CYS A 142 -7.13 -8.28 -5.80
CA CYS A 142 -8.56 -8.26 -5.58
C CYS A 142 -9.22 -9.52 -6.16
N LYS A 143 -8.84 -9.92 -7.37
CA LYS A 143 -9.28 -11.19 -8.00
C LYS A 143 -8.87 -12.41 -7.20
N ASP A 144 -7.68 -12.39 -6.59
CA ASP A 144 -7.20 -13.47 -5.74
C ASP A 144 -7.91 -13.53 -4.38
N LEU A 145 -8.36 -12.37 -3.86
CA LEU A 145 -9.00 -12.25 -2.55
C LEU A 145 -10.48 -12.61 -2.58
N LEU A 146 -11.22 -12.20 -3.62
CA LEU A 146 -12.68 -12.35 -3.65
C LEU A 146 -13.15 -13.81 -3.51
N PRO A 147 -12.60 -14.82 -4.23
CA PRO A 147 -12.98 -16.22 -4.02
C PRO A 147 -12.72 -16.71 -2.59
N LYS A 148 -11.65 -16.22 -1.95
CA LYS A 148 -11.31 -16.58 -0.56
C LYS A 148 -12.28 -15.93 0.44
N LEU A 149 -12.77 -14.73 0.13
CA LEU A 149 -13.83 -14.06 0.89
C LEU A 149 -15.17 -14.78 0.73
N GLU A 150 -15.46 -15.33 -0.44
CA GLU A 150 -16.65 -16.15 -0.67
C GLU A 150 -16.67 -17.37 0.25
N LEU A 151 -15.55 -18.11 0.32
CA LEU A 151 -15.40 -19.24 1.25
C LEU A 151 -15.57 -18.80 2.71
N ALA A 152 -14.94 -17.70 3.12
CA ALA A 152 -15.07 -17.15 4.47
C ALA A 152 -16.52 -16.73 4.79
N ALA A 153 -17.23 -16.15 3.81
CA ALA A 153 -18.65 -15.80 3.93
C ALA A 153 -19.53 -17.04 4.10
N GLN A 154 -19.26 -18.11 3.34
CA GLN A 154 -19.96 -19.39 3.49
C GLN A 154 -19.74 -20.01 4.88
N GLU A 155 -18.50 -20.04 5.36
CA GLU A 155 -18.14 -20.60 6.68
C GLU A 155 -18.78 -19.82 7.84
N SER A 156 -18.79 -18.49 7.74
CA SER A 156 -19.33 -17.60 8.79
C SER A 156 -20.84 -17.39 8.70
N GLY A 157 -21.46 -17.72 7.56
CA GLY A 157 -22.85 -17.36 7.26
C GLY A 157 -23.08 -15.86 7.04
N MET A 158 -22.01 -15.09 6.78
CA MET A 158 -22.07 -13.65 6.51
C MET A 158 -22.28 -13.36 5.02
N GLY A 159 -22.88 -12.20 4.72
CA GLY A 159 -22.97 -11.67 3.35
C GLY A 159 -21.76 -10.80 2.98
N ILE A 160 -21.52 -10.66 1.68
CA ILE A 160 -20.52 -9.75 1.13
C ILE A 160 -21.22 -8.64 0.38
N LYS A 161 -20.91 -7.39 0.71
CA LYS A 161 -21.31 -6.21 -0.07
C LYS A 161 -20.12 -5.71 -0.87
N VAL A 162 -20.21 -5.72 -2.19
CA VAL A 162 -19.10 -5.36 -3.07
C VAL A 162 -19.26 -3.91 -3.53
N ILE A 163 -18.23 -3.11 -3.28
CA ILE A 163 -18.09 -1.73 -3.72
C ILE A 163 -16.99 -1.70 -4.79
N ILE A 164 -17.32 -1.26 -6.01
CA ILE A 164 -16.38 -1.22 -7.11
C ILE A 164 -15.72 0.16 -7.16
N TYR A 165 -14.41 0.21 -6.91
CA TYR A 165 -13.59 1.41 -6.89
C TYR A 165 -12.48 1.34 -7.96
N PRO A 166 -12.75 1.82 -9.19
CA PRO A 166 -11.84 1.67 -10.33
C PRO A 166 -10.66 2.66 -10.25
N LEU A 167 -9.56 2.22 -9.66
CA LEU A 167 -8.32 2.96 -9.44
C LEU A 167 -7.25 2.76 -10.53
N LEU A 168 -7.32 1.67 -11.29
CA LEU A 168 -6.25 1.25 -12.21
C LEU A 168 -6.42 1.73 -13.67
N GLY A 169 -7.11 2.85 -13.86
CA GLY A 169 -7.26 3.55 -15.15
C GLY A 169 -8.53 3.19 -15.93
N ASP A 170 -8.61 3.62 -17.19
CA ASP A 170 -9.82 3.57 -18.01
C ASP A 170 -10.37 2.16 -18.21
N SER A 171 -9.48 1.16 -18.33
CA SER A 171 -9.91 -0.24 -18.40
C SER A 171 -10.68 -0.67 -17.14
N SER A 172 -10.28 -0.21 -15.95
CA SER A 172 -11.01 -0.53 -14.71
C SER A 172 -12.35 0.17 -14.65
N LEU A 173 -12.39 1.42 -15.15
CA LEU A 173 -13.62 2.19 -15.26
C LEU A 173 -14.62 1.49 -16.19
N ASP A 174 -14.18 1.08 -17.38
CA ASP A 174 -15.03 0.38 -18.37
C ASP A 174 -15.64 -0.91 -17.78
N LEU A 175 -14.82 -1.72 -17.09
CA LEU A 175 -15.30 -2.94 -16.44
C LEU A 175 -16.23 -2.66 -15.26
N ALA A 176 -15.98 -1.60 -14.49
CA ALA A 176 -16.87 -1.19 -13.41
C ALA A 176 -18.24 -0.77 -13.95
N VAL A 177 -18.27 0.04 -15.01
CA VAL A 177 -19.49 0.45 -15.70
C VAL A 177 -20.23 -0.76 -16.26
N GLN A 178 -19.51 -1.67 -16.93
CA GLN A 178 -20.09 -2.91 -17.46
C GLN A 178 -20.74 -3.77 -16.36
N ALA A 179 -20.05 -3.95 -15.22
CA ALA A 179 -20.58 -4.72 -14.10
C ALA A 179 -21.85 -4.10 -13.52
N ILE A 180 -21.86 -2.77 -13.34
CA ILE A 180 -22.98 -2.04 -12.73
C ILE A 180 -24.18 -1.98 -13.67
N CYS A 181 -23.99 -1.61 -14.94
CA CYS A 181 -25.10 -1.47 -15.89
C CYS A 181 -25.78 -2.80 -16.19
N ASN A 182 -25.02 -3.90 -16.22
CA ASN A 182 -25.55 -5.23 -16.49
C ASN A 182 -25.99 -5.98 -15.22
N ASN A 183 -25.99 -5.34 -14.04
CA ASN A 183 -26.35 -5.95 -12.76
C ASN A 183 -25.64 -7.28 -12.49
N TYR A 184 -24.31 -7.30 -12.62
CA TYR A 184 -23.54 -8.53 -12.45
C TYR A 184 -23.76 -9.16 -11.07
N SER A 185 -23.90 -10.48 -11.06
CA SER A 185 -23.77 -11.28 -9.84
C SER A 185 -22.32 -11.29 -9.36
N TYR A 186 -22.10 -11.77 -8.14
CA TYR A 186 -20.75 -11.97 -7.61
C TYR A 186 -19.89 -12.85 -8.53
N GLU A 187 -20.43 -13.98 -8.98
CA GLU A 187 -19.75 -14.90 -9.91
C GLU A 187 -19.47 -14.27 -11.27
N ALA A 188 -20.42 -13.49 -11.82
CA ALA A 188 -20.21 -12.78 -13.08
C ALA A 188 -19.12 -11.71 -12.95
N TYR A 189 -19.04 -11.05 -11.79
CA TYR A 189 -17.99 -10.07 -11.49
C TYR A 189 -16.61 -10.71 -11.34
N LEU A 190 -16.50 -11.86 -10.65
CA LEU A 190 -15.23 -12.60 -10.54
C LEU A 190 -14.65 -12.94 -11.91
N ASN A 191 -15.51 -13.31 -12.86
CA ASN A 191 -15.14 -13.75 -14.20
C ASN A 191 -15.28 -12.66 -15.27
N ILE A 192 -15.35 -11.39 -14.85
CA ILE A 192 -15.62 -10.29 -15.77
C ILE A 192 -14.56 -10.20 -16.87
N LYS A 193 -15.04 -10.02 -18.09
CA LYS A 193 -14.25 -9.74 -19.29
C LYS A 193 -14.85 -8.53 -19.98
N ARG A 194 -14.01 -7.71 -20.58
CA ARG A 194 -14.44 -6.56 -21.37
C ARG A 194 -15.27 -7.04 -22.57
N VAL A 195 -16.45 -6.45 -22.75
CA VAL A 195 -17.34 -6.69 -23.90
C VAL A 195 -17.62 -5.36 -24.58
N GLU A 196 -17.45 -5.30 -25.89
CA GLU A 196 -17.75 -4.11 -26.68
C GLU A 196 -19.14 -4.23 -27.35
N PRO A 197 -19.91 -3.12 -27.45
CA PRO A 197 -19.59 -1.79 -26.92
C PRO A 197 -19.76 -1.72 -25.39
N ILE A 198 -18.92 -0.91 -24.71
CA ILE A 198 -19.10 -0.62 -23.29
C ILE A 198 -20.48 0.04 -23.07
N PRO A 199 -21.33 -0.50 -22.18
CA PRO A 199 -22.64 0.08 -21.91
C PRO A 199 -22.49 1.44 -21.20
N SER A 200 -23.49 2.31 -21.35
CA SER A 200 -23.64 3.51 -20.53
C SER A 200 -24.98 3.45 -19.81
N CYS A 201 -24.98 3.80 -18.53
CA CYS A 201 -26.19 3.94 -17.74
C CYS A 201 -25.96 4.95 -16.61
N GLU A 202 -26.97 5.77 -16.32
CA GLU A 202 -26.94 6.80 -15.27
C GLU A 202 -26.58 6.21 -13.89
N ARG A 203 -27.00 4.98 -13.60
CA ARG A 203 -26.66 4.29 -12.35
C ARG A 203 -25.15 4.10 -12.21
N ALA A 204 -24.45 3.69 -13.27
CA ALA A 204 -23.01 3.47 -13.20
C ALA A 204 -22.26 4.79 -13.05
N GLU A 205 -22.64 5.81 -13.83
CA GLU A 205 -22.04 7.16 -13.73
C GLU A 205 -22.14 7.71 -12.31
N ASN A 206 -23.34 7.67 -11.72
CA ASN A 206 -23.57 8.15 -10.37
C ASN A 206 -22.85 7.31 -9.30
N LEU A 207 -22.91 5.98 -9.40
CA LEU A 207 -22.33 5.09 -8.39
C LEU A 207 -20.80 5.16 -8.39
N VAL A 208 -20.18 5.15 -9.58
CA VAL A 208 -18.72 5.27 -9.70
C VAL A 208 -18.27 6.63 -9.18
N MET A 209 -18.90 7.73 -9.60
CA MET A 209 -18.53 9.08 -9.13
C MET A 209 -18.62 9.18 -7.60
N LYS A 210 -19.75 8.79 -7.00
CA LYS A 210 -19.93 8.78 -5.54
C LYS A 210 -18.89 7.93 -4.83
N THR A 211 -18.58 6.75 -5.38
CA THR A 211 -17.57 5.85 -4.82
C THR A 211 -16.19 6.50 -4.84
N MET A 212 -15.81 7.11 -5.97
CA MET A 212 -14.53 7.80 -6.12
C MET A 212 -14.41 8.95 -5.11
N ASP A 213 -15.43 9.79 -4.99
CA ASP A 213 -15.44 10.94 -4.09
C ASP A 213 -15.39 10.52 -2.62
N PHE A 214 -16.15 9.48 -2.25
CA PHE A 214 -16.18 8.96 -0.89
C PHE A 214 -14.78 8.51 -0.41
N PHE A 215 -14.11 7.66 -1.18
CA PHE A 215 -12.78 7.15 -0.78
C PHE A 215 -11.68 8.19 -0.90
N ARG A 216 -11.76 9.11 -1.88
CA ARG A 216 -10.84 10.26 -1.98
C ARG A 216 -10.94 11.17 -0.76
N SER A 217 -12.14 11.44 -0.26
CA SER A 217 -12.35 12.24 0.95
C SER A 217 -11.70 11.63 2.20
N ALA A 218 -11.51 10.30 2.20
CA ALA A 218 -10.85 9.54 3.25
C ALA A 218 -9.33 9.33 3.03
N ASN A 219 -8.75 9.92 1.97
CA ASN A 219 -7.36 9.71 1.58
C ASN A 219 -7.04 8.21 1.36
N LEU A 220 -7.97 7.48 0.73
CA LEU A 220 -7.88 6.06 0.40
C LEU A 220 -7.73 5.90 -1.10
N PHE A 221 -6.56 5.44 -1.53
CA PHE A 221 -6.18 5.28 -2.94
C PHE A 221 -5.66 3.87 -3.23
N PHE A 222 -6.18 2.87 -2.52
CA PHE A 222 -5.76 1.49 -2.66
C PHE A 222 -6.94 0.53 -2.52
N VAL A 223 -6.76 -0.65 -3.10
CA VAL A 223 -7.63 -1.82 -3.03
C VAL A 223 -6.74 -3.08 -2.99
N PRO A 224 -7.24 -4.24 -2.50
CA PRO A 224 -8.54 -4.40 -1.88
C PRO A 224 -8.56 -3.92 -0.43
N LEU A 225 -9.76 -3.58 0.02
CA LEU A 225 -10.05 -3.14 1.39
C LEU A 225 -11.29 -3.87 1.89
N VAL A 226 -11.23 -4.42 3.09
CA VAL A 226 -12.37 -5.07 3.76
C VAL A 226 -12.80 -4.22 4.95
N VAL A 227 -14.10 -3.95 5.06
CA VAL A 227 -14.71 -3.17 6.15
C VAL A 227 -15.82 -4.00 6.79
N ALA A 228 -15.77 -4.21 8.10
CA ALA A 228 -16.84 -4.91 8.83
C ALA A 228 -18.03 -3.98 9.08
N GLY A 229 -19.18 -4.54 9.46
CA GLY A 229 -20.40 -3.79 9.75
C GLY A 229 -20.28 -2.79 10.91
N ASP A 230 -19.26 -2.91 11.77
CA ASP A 230 -18.97 -1.96 12.86
C ASP A 230 -18.04 -0.81 12.44
N GLY A 231 -17.57 -0.81 11.18
CA GLY A 231 -16.64 0.16 10.61
C GLY A 231 -15.17 -0.13 10.87
N SER A 232 -14.83 -1.21 11.56
CA SER A 232 -13.45 -1.69 11.58
C SER A 232 -13.03 -2.16 10.17
N TRP A 233 -11.74 -2.11 9.86
CA TRP A 233 -11.26 -2.37 8.50
C TRP A 233 -9.86 -2.97 8.46
N VAL A 234 -9.56 -3.65 7.35
CA VAL A 234 -8.25 -4.21 7.03
C VAL A 234 -7.95 -4.07 5.53
N ALA A 235 -6.73 -3.66 5.20
CA ALA A 235 -6.20 -3.75 3.85
C ALA A 235 -5.41 -5.05 3.74
N GLU A 236 -5.69 -5.86 2.73
CA GLU A 236 -5.03 -7.16 2.58
C GLU A 236 -4.48 -7.37 1.17
N SER A 237 -3.21 -7.72 1.09
CA SER A 237 -2.55 -8.13 -0.14
C SER A 237 -2.53 -9.65 -0.21
N SER A 238 -3.60 -10.22 -0.78
CA SER A 238 -3.78 -11.64 -1.16
C SER A 238 -3.68 -12.73 -0.08
N HIS A 239 -3.20 -12.46 1.14
CA HIS A 239 -3.12 -13.44 2.22
C HIS A 239 -4.35 -13.34 3.13
N ASN A 240 -5.34 -14.21 2.89
CA ASN A 240 -6.63 -14.18 3.60
C ASN A 240 -6.50 -14.42 5.13
N THR A 241 -5.32 -14.66 5.68
CA THR A 241 -5.11 -14.90 7.12
C THR A 241 -5.51 -13.69 7.96
N VAL A 242 -5.10 -12.48 7.57
CA VAL A 242 -5.43 -11.26 8.31
C VAL A 242 -6.92 -10.96 8.22
N VAL A 243 -7.52 -11.16 7.05
CA VAL A 243 -8.96 -10.95 6.82
C VAL A 243 -9.80 -11.98 7.59
N ARG A 244 -9.40 -13.25 7.61
CA ARG A 244 -10.08 -14.28 8.41
C ARG A 244 -10.01 -13.96 9.90
N ALA A 245 -8.83 -13.63 10.42
CA ALA A 245 -8.68 -13.21 11.81
C ALA A 245 -9.54 -11.97 12.11
N PHE A 246 -9.59 -11.01 11.18
CA PHE A 246 -10.43 -9.82 11.26
C PHE A 246 -11.93 -10.15 11.29
N LEU A 247 -12.37 -11.18 10.55
CA LEU A 247 -13.74 -11.70 10.57
C LEU A 247 -14.02 -12.68 11.71
N GLY A 248 -13.06 -12.92 12.61
CA GLY A 248 -13.20 -13.87 13.73
C GLY A 248 -13.14 -15.34 13.32
N LEU A 249 -12.53 -15.66 12.18
CA LEU A 249 -12.36 -17.01 11.66
C LEU A 249 -10.94 -17.53 11.89
N GLU A 250 -10.82 -18.84 12.13
CA GLU A 250 -9.54 -19.53 12.20
C GLU A 250 -8.78 -19.42 10.87
N PRO A 251 -7.45 -19.27 10.85
CA PRO A 251 -6.68 -19.30 9.61
C PRO A 251 -6.87 -20.63 8.88
N LEU A 252 -7.02 -20.58 7.55
CA LEU A 252 -6.93 -21.80 6.76
C LEU A 252 -5.52 -22.35 6.96
N GLY A 253 -5.42 -23.62 7.34
CA GLY A 253 -4.11 -24.28 7.50
C GLY A 253 -3.25 -24.02 6.27
N GLU A 254 -1.98 -23.70 6.49
CA GLU A 254 -1.03 -23.50 5.39
C GLU A 254 -1.14 -24.70 4.44
N GLU A 255 -1.36 -24.46 3.15
CA GLU A 255 -1.01 -25.47 2.16
C GLU A 255 0.49 -25.69 2.32
N THR A 256 0.84 -26.73 3.09
CA THR A 256 2.18 -27.27 3.09
C THR A 256 2.41 -27.77 1.67
N GLY A 257 2.99 -26.91 0.83
CA GLY A 257 3.64 -27.34 -0.40
C GLY A 257 4.54 -28.52 -0.05
N PRO A 258 4.70 -29.49 -0.97
CA PRO A 258 5.29 -30.78 -0.65
C PRO A 258 6.61 -30.57 0.08
N HIS A 259 6.64 -30.99 1.34
CA HIS A 259 7.85 -31.09 2.12
C HIS A 259 8.87 -31.80 1.24
N ALA A 260 9.91 -31.07 0.82
CA ALA A 260 11.13 -31.68 0.38
C ALA A 260 11.68 -32.43 1.59
N THR A 261 11.30 -33.70 1.70
CA THR A 261 12.02 -34.66 2.52
C THR A 261 13.41 -34.78 1.91
N CYS A 262 14.37 -34.04 2.45
CA CYS A 262 15.77 -34.37 2.28
C CYS A 262 15.96 -35.77 2.84
N ASN A 263 16.02 -36.76 1.95
CA ASN A 263 16.40 -38.12 2.27
C ASN A 263 17.92 -38.12 2.48
N PRO A 264 18.43 -38.38 3.70
CA PRO A 264 19.86 -38.40 3.96
C PRO A 264 20.35 -39.83 3.86
N ASP A 265 20.22 -40.47 2.71
CA ASP A 265 20.81 -41.79 2.46
C ASP A 265 20.99 -42.01 0.95
N LEU A 266 22.18 -41.66 0.46
CA LEU A 266 22.80 -42.24 -0.73
C LEU A 266 24.32 -42.15 -0.54
N GLU A 267 24.90 -43.29 -0.12
CA GLU A 267 26.31 -43.65 -0.34
C GLU A 267 26.63 -43.78 -1.84
#